data_AF-A0A7S3JRK7-F1
#
_entry.id   AF-A0A7S3JRK7-F1
#
_cell.length_a   1.000
_cell.length_b   1.000
_cell.length_c   1.000
_cell.angle_alpha   90.00
_cell.angle_beta   90.00
_cell.angle_gamma   90.00
#
_symmetry.space_group_name_H-M   'P 1'
#
loop_
_entity.id
_entity.type
_entity.pdbx_description
1 polymer ?
#
loop_
_entity_poly.entity_id
_entity_poly.type
_entity_poly.pdbx_seq_one_letter_code
_entity_poly.pdbx_strand_id
1 'polypeptide(L)'
;MFCLDYALSFGCFAFFQGCASRQDIKLRGTENAFLAAAFSGVGAAFALAPVDIVRQVATKRENQFTLATSTVAFSTVYLGAYFYSTENSTPIHKKALYALSATTVATTIELPFDRAKMSLLGGGFREAIIVSTIRLPVATILLLVFDAMIHGGTLASAPSH
;
A
#
# COMPACT_ATOMS: atom_id res chain seq x y z
N MET A 1 -6.25 -2.54 5.66
CA MET A 1 -6.64 -1.97 4.36
C MET A 1 -7.64 -2.86 3.64
N PHE A 2 -8.76 -2.30 3.26
CA PHE A 2 -9.76 -2.80 2.31
C PHE A 2 -9.34 -2.47 0.86
N CYS A 3 -10.03 -3.02 -0.13
CA CYS A 3 -9.72 -2.83 -1.55
C CYS A 3 -9.73 -1.35 -1.97
N LEU A 4 -10.65 -0.57 -1.42
CA LEU A 4 -10.76 0.87 -1.71
C LEU A 4 -9.53 1.65 -1.22
N ASP A 5 -8.92 1.24 -0.10
CA ASP A 5 -7.67 1.84 0.37
C ASP A 5 -6.55 1.65 -0.66
N TYR A 6 -6.43 0.46 -1.28
CA TYR A 6 -5.42 0.21 -2.30
C TYR A 6 -5.61 1.11 -3.52
N ALA A 7 -6.85 1.19 -4.03
CA ALA A 7 -7.15 2.00 -5.21
C ALA A 7 -6.81 3.48 -4.99
N LEU A 8 -7.17 4.03 -3.82
CA LEU A 8 -6.90 5.43 -3.50
C LEU A 8 -5.42 5.68 -3.22
N SER A 9 -4.74 4.82 -2.47
CA SER A 9 -3.29 4.94 -2.23
C SER A 9 -2.50 4.87 -3.55
N PHE A 10 -2.89 3.99 -4.47
CA PHE A 10 -2.30 3.90 -5.80
C PHE A 10 -2.57 5.14 -6.65
N GLY A 11 -3.82 5.62 -6.68
CA GLY A 11 -4.19 6.84 -7.41
C GLY A 11 -3.42 8.07 -6.91
N CYS A 12 -3.38 8.27 -5.59
CA CYS A 12 -2.63 9.37 -4.99
C CYS A 12 -1.12 9.25 -5.23
N PHE A 13 -0.56 8.04 -5.15
CA PHE A 13 0.87 7.84 -5.41
C PHE A 13 1.22 8.12 -6.88
N ALA A 14 0.40 7.66 -7.82
CA ALA A 14 0.57 7.95 -9.25
C ALA A 14 0.49 9.45 -9.54
N PHE A 15 -0.43 10.16 -8.88
CA PHE A 15 -0.52 11.62 -8.96
C PHE A 15 0.77 12.30 -8.47
N PHE A 16 1.26 11.93 -7.28
CA PHE A 16 2.52 12.47 -6.76
C PHE A 16 3.71 12.14 -7.65
N GLN A 17 3.75 10.94 -8.22
CA GLN A 17 4.78 10.57 -9.19
C GLN A 17 4.70 11.40 -10.47
N GLY A 18 3.50 11.67 -10.99
CA GLY A 18 3.30 12.58 -12.12
C GLY A 18 3.78 14.01 -11.83
N CYS A 19 3.51 14.52 -10.62
CA CYS A 19 4.00 15.83 -10.19
C CYS A 19 5.54 15.84 -10.03
N ALA A 20 6.12 14.84 -9.37
CA ALA A 20 7.55 14.72 -9.16
C ALA A 20 8.32 14.58 -10.49
N SER A 21 7.77 13.81 -11.45
CA SER A 21 8.36 13.65 -12.77
C SER A 21 8.37 14.96 -13.59
N ARG A 22 7.45 15.89 -13.35
CA ARG A 22 7.47 17.23 -13.98
C ARG A 22 8.57 18.13 -13.41
N GLN A 23 9.07 17.80 -12.22
CA GLN A 23 10.11 18.56 -11.51
C GLN A 23 11.47 17.83 -11.55
N ASP A 24 11.63 16.79 -12.38
CA ASP A 24 12.80 15.91 -12.46
C ASP A 24 13.21 15.25 -11.12
N ILE A 25 12.27 15.14 -10.18
CA ILE A 25 12.49 14.47 -8.90
C ILE A 25 12.32 12.97 -9.08
N LYS A 26 13.41 12.22 -8.88
CA LYS A 26 13.36 10.75 -8.83
C LYS A 26 12.71 10.33 -7.52
N LEU A 27 11.65 9.53 -7.60
CA LEU A 27 11.06 8.84 -6.45
C LEU A 27 11.73 7.49 -6.23
N ARG A 28 12.02 6.77 -7.31
CA ARG A 28 12.52 5.40 -7.28
C ARG A 28 13.99 5.34 -6.88
N GLY A 29 14.36 4.41 -6.01
CA GLY A 29 15.74 4.30 -5.48
C GLY A 29 16.14 5.42 -4.51
N THR A 30 15.19 6.24 -4.06
CA THR A 30 15.48 7.42 -3.21
C THR A 30 14.54 7.49 -2.02
N GLU A 31 14.96 8.22 -0.98
CA GLU A 31 14.14 8.48 0.21
C GLU A 31 12.80 9.18 -0.11
N ASN A 32 12.74 9.89 -1.24
CA ASN A 32 11.51 10.52 -1.73
C ASN A 32 10.39 9.50 -1.98
N ALA A 33 10.70 8.22 -2.24
CA ALA A 33 9.71 7.15 -2.33
C ALA A 33 8.86 7.05 -1.06
N PHE A 34 9.49 7.12 0.12
CA PHE A 34 8.79 7.04 1.40
C PHE A 34 7.95 8.28 1.66
N LEU A 35 8.44 9.47 1.31
CA LEU A 35 7.66 10.71 1.43
C LEU A 35 6.43 10.69 0.53
N ALA A 36 6.59 10.35 -0.76
CA ALA A 36 5.48 10.23 -1.69
C ALA A 36 4.47 9.15 -1.26
N ALA A 37 4.95 8.04 -0.71
CA ALA A 37 4.12 6.96 -0.16
C ALA A 37 3.36 7.39 1.12
N ALA A 38 3.97 8.20 1.98
CA ALA A 38 3.31 8.73 3.16
C ALA A 38 2.22 9.73 2.77
N PHE A 39 2.52 10.66 1.87
CA PHE A 39 1.52 11.61 1.38
C PHE A 39 0.40 10.92 0.60
N SER A 40 0.68 9.86 -0.16
CA SER A 40 -0.36 9.09 -0.83
C SER A 40 -1.26 8.37 0.18
N GLY A 41 -0.69 7.79 1.23
CA GLY A 41 -1.44 7.17 2.32
C GLY A 41 -2.32 8.17 3.08
N VAL A 42 -1.80 9.37 3.34
CA VAL A 42 -2.57 10.47 3.96
C VAL A 42 -3.70 10.93 3.03
N GLY A 43 -3.41 11.17 1.75
CA GLY A 43 -4.41 11.55 0.76
C GLY A 43 -5.52 10.51 0.63
N ALA A 44 -5.16 9.22 0.61
CA ALA A 44 -6.13 8.13 0.61
C ALA A 44 -6.97 8.11 1.90
N ALA A 45 -6.35 8.29 3.06
CA ALA A 45 -7.07 8.35 4.33
C ALA A 45 -8.07 9.52 4.40
N PHE A 46 -7.71 10.69 3.85
CA PHE A 46 -8.63 11.84 3.75
C PHE A 46 -9.76 11.60 2.73
N ALA A 47 -9.46 11.02 1.58
CA ALA A 47 -10.47 10.68 0.57
C ALA A 47 -11.46 9.62 1.06
N LEU A 48 -11.01 8.72 1.95
CA LEU A 48 -11.83 7.69 2.58
C LEU A 48 -12.67 8.20 3.74
N ALA A 49 -12.21 9.22 4.47
CA ALA A 49 -12.87 9.72 5.67
C ALA A 49 -14.40 9.92 5.52
N PRO A 50 -14.94 10.47 4.41
CA PRO A 50 -16.39 10.62 4.24
C PRO A 50 -17.13 9.32 3.84
N VAL A 51 -16.44 8.30 3.32
CA VAL A 51 -17.04 7.07 2.76
C VAL A 51 -16.77 5.83 3.64
N ASP A 52 -15.90 5.92 4.65
CA ASP A 52 -15.51 4.82 5.54
C ASP A 52 -16.58 4.53 6.63
N ILE A 53 -17.81 4.27 6.18
CA ILE A 53 -18.95 3.86 7.01
C ILE A 53 -18.62 2.55 7.75
N VAL A 54 -17.83 1.66 7.15
CA VAL A 54 -17.48 0.35 7.73
C VAL A 54 -16.59 0.52 8.96
N ARG A 55 -15.55 1.37 8.94
CA ARG A 55 -14.78 1.65 10.17
C ARG A 55 -15.62 2.37 11.22
N GLN A 56 -16.44 3.34 10.83
CA GLN A 56 -17.31 4.08 11.76
C GLN A 56 -18.34 3.16 12.45
N VAL A 57 -18.90 2.18 11.74
CA VAL A 57 -19.85 1.21 12.31
C VAL A 57 -19.13 0.13 13.15
N ALA A 58 -17.93 -0.29 12.74
CA ALA A 58 -17.15 -1.31 13.47
C ALA A 58 -16.47 -0.77 14.74
N THR A 59 -16.16 0.53 14.79
CA THR A 59 -15.68 1.21 15.99
C THR A 59 -16.83 1.99 16.62
N LYS A 60 -17.58 1.36 17.53
CA LYS A 60 -18.65 1.96 18.36
C LYS A 60 -18.17 3.09 19.30
N ARG A 61 -17.49 4.11 18.78
CA ARG A 61 -17.24 5.36 19.50
C ARG A 61 -17.90 6.47 18.73
N GLU A 62 -19.07 6.88 19.23
CA GLU A 62 -19.70 8.14 18.86
C GLU A 62 -18.64 9.26 18.90
N ASN A 63 -18.59 10.07 17.83
CA ASN A 63 -17.85 11.34 17.75
C ASN A 63 -16.32 11.33 17.59
N GLN A 64 -15.66 10.26 17.11
CA GLN A 64 -14.24 10.36 16.73
C GLN A 64 -14.02 10.17 15.23
N PHE A 65 -13.42 11.17 14.59
CA PHE A 65 -12.81 11.02 13.26
C PHE A 65 -11.68 10.00 13.36
N THR A 66 -12.00 8.74 13.10
CA THR A 66 -11.00 7.67 12.96
C THR A 66 -10.37 7.81 11.59
N LEU A 67 -9.39 8.71 11.48
CA LEU A 67 -8.47 8.71 10.35
C LEU A 67 -7.91 7.30 10.16
N ALA A 68 -7.85 6.86 8.91
CA ALA A 68 -7.31 5.57 8.51
C ALA A 68 -5.78 5.52 8.72
N THR A 69 -5.32 5.66 9.97
CA THR A 69 -3.90 5.68 10.35
C THR A 69 -3.19 4.39 9.94
N SER A 70 -3.91 3.26 9.94
CA SER A 70 -3.41 1.99 9.42
C SER A 70 -3.12 2.04 7.91
N THR A 71 -3.92 2.79 7.15
CA THR A 71 -3.74 3.00 5.70
C THR A 71 -2.51 3.87 5.42
N VAL A 72 -2.24 4.88 6.25
CA VAL A 72 -1.02 5.69 6.16
C VAL A 72 0.21 4.82 6.43
N ALA A 73 0.25 4.14 7.58
CA ALA A 73 1.40 3.31 7.96
C ALA A 73 1.66 2.19 6.94
N PHE A 74 0.59 1.51 6.48
CA PHE A 74 0.70 0.49 5.45
C PHE A 74 1.22 1.09 4.14
N SER A 75 0.61 2.17 3.62
CA SER A 75 0.99 2.75 2.32
C SER A 75 2.44 3.23 2.31
N THR A 76 2.89 3.89 3.38
CA THR A 76 4.27 4.36 3.53
C THR A 76 5.27 3.21 3.38
N VAL A 77 5.03 2.09 4.07
CA VAL A 77 5.93 0.94 4.04
C VAL A 77 5.79 0.17 2.74
N TYR A 78 4.55 -0.08 2.31
CA TYR A 78 4.23 -0.89 1.13
C TYR A 78 4.73 -0.27 -0.17
N LEU A 79 4.39 1.00 -0.42
CA LEU A 79 4.84 1.73 -1.61
C LEU A 79 6.27 2.24 -1.43
N GLY A 80 6.58 2.80 -0.26
CA GLY A 80 7.89 3.39 0.00
C GLY A 80 9.01 2.36 -0.06
N ALA A 81 8.89 1.23 0.65
CA ALA A 81 9.93 0.20 0.61
C ALA A 81 10.06 -0.42 -0.79
N TYR A 82 8.95 -0.65 -1.49
CA TYR A 82 9.00 -1.21 -2.84
C TYR A 82 9.68 -0.28 -3.84
N PHE A 83 9.26 0.99 -3.91
CA PHE A 83 9.86 1.95 -4.85
C PHE A 83 11.25 2.44 -4.40
N TYR A 84 11.60 2.34 -3.13
CA TYR A 84 12.97 2.54 -2.65
C TYR A 84 13.90 1.41 -3.10
N SER A 85 13.46 0.15 -2.98
CA SER A 85 14.32 -1.02 -3.27
C SER A 85 14.32 -1.47 -4.72
N THR A 86 13.45 -0.91 -5.56
CA THR A 86 13.41 -1.24 -6.99
C THR A 86 13.92 -0.09 -7.83
N GLU A 87 14.53 -0.39 -8.96
CA GLU A 87 14.90 0.56 -10.02
C GLU A 87 14.26 0.14 -11.36
N ASN A 88 14.29 1.02 -12.37
CA ASN A 88 13.73 0.71 -13.69
C ASN A 88 14.42 -0.47 -14.38
N SER A 89 15.69 -0.70 -14.08
CA SER A 89 16.50 -1.83 -14.56
C SER A 89 16.27 -3.14 -13.79
N THR A 90 15.47 -3.13 -12.73
CA THR A 90 15.33 -4.31 -11.86
C THR A 90 14.53 -5.41 -12.56
N PRO A 91 15.05 -6.64 -12.65
CA PRO A 91 14.37 -7.74 -13.32
C PRO A 91 13.12 -8.19 -12.56
N ILE A 92 12.15 -8.76 -13.29
CA ILE A 92 10.81 -9.09 -12.77
C ILE A 92 10.83 -10.00 -11.54
N HIS A 93 11.74 -10.97 -11.48
CA HIS A 93 11.87 -11.88 -10.34
C HIS A 93 12.30 -11.14 -9.06
N LYS A 94 13.19 -10.15 -9.18
CA LYS A 94 13.58 -9.29 -8.04
C LYS A 94 12.45 -8.36 -7.65
N LYS A 95 11.72 -7.78 -8.62
CA LYS A 95 10.51 -6.99 -8.33
C LYS A 95 9.48 -7.80 -7.56
N ALA A 96 9.24 -9.06 -7.94
CA ALA A 96 8.33 -9.94 -7.22
C ALA A 96 8.79 -10.20 -5.78
N LEU A 97 10.09 -10.42 -5.56
CA LEU A 97 10.65 -10.59 -4.22
C LEU A 97 10.51 -9.32 -3.38
N TYR A 98 10.83 -8.15 -3.94
CA TYR A 98 10.68 -6.87 -3.25
C TYR A 98 9.21 -6.55 -2.95
N ALA A 99 8.30 -6.89 -3.86
CA ALA A 99 6.86 -6.72 -3.62
C ALA A 99 6.39 -7.61 -2.47
N LEU A 100 6.82 -8.87 -2.44
CA LEU A 100 6.50 -9.79 -1.36
C LEU A 100 7.06 -9.30 -0.01
N SER A 101 8.32 -8.87 0.02
CA SER A 101 8.94 -8.36 1.25
C SER A 101 8.26 -7.08 1.72
N ALA A 102 8.02 -6.12 0.82
CA ALA A 102 7.33 -4.87 1.17
C ALA A 102 5.93 -5.13 1.71
N THR A 103 5.18 -6.05 1.08
CA THR A 103 3.85 -6.45 1.54
C THR A 103 3.89 -7.12 2.92
N THR A 104 4.86 -7.99 3.16
CA THR A 104 5.01 -8.68 4.45
C THR A 104 5.34 -7.69 5.56
N VAL A 105 6.28 -6.77 5.32
CA VAL A 105 6.64 -5.75 6.32
C VAL A 105 5.47 -4.78 6.55
N ALA A 106 4.78 -4.35 5.49
CA ALA A 106 3.64 -3.45 5.61
C ALA A 106 2.47 -4.07 6.37
N THR A 107 2.14 -5.34 6.11
CA THR A 107 1.10 -6.05 6.88
C THR A 107 1.49 -6.23 8.35
N THR A 108 2.76 -6.49 8.64
CA THR A 108 3.25 -6.63 10.02
C THR A 108 3.16 -5.31 10.78
N ILE A 109 3.51 -4.20 10.14
CA ILE A 109 3.40 -2.85 10.72
C ILE A 109 1.94 -2.40 10.84
N GLU A 110 1.05 -2.87 9.96
CA GLU A 110 -0.38 -2.56 10.02
C GLU A 110 -1.09 -3.20 11.23
N LEU A 111 -0.71 -4.42 11.62
CA LEU A 111 -1.36 -5.21 12.68
C LEU A 111 -1.66 -4.43 13.99
N PRO A 112 -0.73 -3.68 14.61
CA PRO A 112 -1.02 -2.94 15.84
C PRO A 112 -2.02 -1.78 15.66
N PHE A 113 -2.17 -1.25 14.45
CA PHE A 113 -3.08 -0.15 14.14
C PHE A 113 -4.46 -0.63 13.67
N ASP A 114 -4.60 -1.91 13.31
CA ASP A 114 -5.84 -2.47 12.78
C ASP A 114 -6.80 -2.96 13.87
N ARG A 115 -7.14 -2.05 14.79
CA ARG A 115 -8.13 -2.30 15.85
C ARG A 115 -9.52 -2.62 15.30
N ALA A 116 -9.84 -2.15 14.09
CA ALA A 116 -11.09 -2.44 13.40
C ALA A 116 -11.18 -3.90 12.94
N LYS A 117 -10.10 -4.51 12.44
CA LYS A 117 -10.08 -5.95 12.15
C LYS A 117 -10.21 -6.79 13.42
N MET A 118 -9.55 -6.38 14.50
CA MET A 118 -9.66 -7.11 15.78
C MET A 118 -11.07 -7.04 16.36
N SER A 119 -11.80 -5.91 16.20
CA SER A 119 -13.19 -5.82 16.66
C SER A 119 -14.19 -6.56 15.77
N LEU A 120 -13.95 -6.65 14.46
CA LEU A 120 -14.82 -7.33 13.50
C LEU A 120 -14.77 -8.86 13.57
N LEU A 121 -13.63 -9.44 13.97
CA LEU A 121 -13.41 -10.90 13.97
C LEU A 121 -13.52 -11.55 15.36
N GLY A 122 -14.11 -10.86 16.34
CA GLY A 122 -14.34 -11.42 17.69
C GLY A 122 -13.14 -11.33 18.64
N GLY A 123 -12.14 -10.48 18.35
CA GLY A 123 -11.09 -10.09 19.30
C GLY A 123 -9.79 -10.89 19.29
N GLY A 124 -9.68 -11.95 18.48
CA GLY A 124 -8.50 -12.82 18.48
C GLY A 124 -7.38 -12.35 17.52
N PHE A 125 -6.15 -12.32 18.04
CA PHE A 125 -4.94 -12.00 17.26
C PHE A 125 -4.66 -13.03 16.17
N ARG A 126 -5.11 -14.29 16.36
CA ARG A 126 -4.95 -15.39 15.39
C ARG A 126 -5.74 -15.14 14.11
N GLU A 127 -6.98 -14.66 14.23
CA GLU A 127 -7.87 -14.37 13.12
C GLU A 127 -7.36 -13.18 12.31
N ALA A 128 -6.82 -12.16 12.98
CA ALA A 128 -6.15 -11.03 12.33
C ALA A 128 -4.91 -11.45 11.53
N ILE A 129 -4.13 -12.42 12.05
CA ILE A 129 -3.00 -13.01 11.31
C ILE A 129 -3.51 -13.74 10.06
N ILE A 130 -4.47 -14.67 10.20
CA ILE A 130 -4.97 -15.48 9.07
C ILE A 130 -5.48 -14.58 7.94
N VAL A 131 -6.29 -13.57 8.28
CA VAL A 131 -6.83 -12.62 7.28
C VAL A 131 -5.72 -11.79 6.64
N SER A 132 -4.67 -11.45 7.39
CA SER A 132 -3.51 -10.73 6.85
C SER A 132 -2.66 -11.61 5.94
N THR A 133 -2.48 -12.89 6.27
CA THR A 133 -1.75 -13.86 5.44
C THR A 133 -2.44 -14.11 4.11
N ILE A 134 -3.77 -14.26 4.10
CA ILE A 134 -4.55 -14.43 2.86
C ILE A 134 -4.43 -13.21 1.93
N ARG A 135 -4.18 -12.02 2.50
CA ARG A 135 -4.02 -10.78 1.72
C ARG A 135 -2.64 -10.62 1.09
N LEU A 136 -1.62 -11.33 1.58
CA LEU A 136 -0.25 -11.18 1.08
C LEU A 136 -0.14 -11.43 -0.44
N PRO A 137 -0.69 -12.51 -1.02
CA PRO A 137 -0.58 -12.76 -2.46
C PRO A 137 -1.29 -11.68 -3.28
N VAL A 138 -2.50 -11.28 -2.85
CA VAL A 138 -3.32 -10.28 -3.55
C VAL A 138 -2.60 -8.92 -3.55
N ALA A 139 -2.11 -8.48 -2.40
CA ALA A 139 -1.38 -7.22 -2.28
C ALA A 139 -0.05 -7.27 -3.05
N THR A 140 0.66 -8.40 -3.05
CA THR A 140 1.89 -8.54 -3.85
C THR A 140 1.60 -8.39 -5.35
N ILE A 141 0.57 -9.07 -5.86
CA ILE A 141 0.17 -8.99 -7.27
C ILE A 141 -0.28 -7.58 -7.63
N LEU A 142 -1.10 -6.95 -6.78
CA LEU A 142 -1.56 -5.57 -7.00
C LEU A 142 -0.41 -4.58 -7.12
N LEU A 143 0.63 -4.73 -6.31
CA LEU A 143 1.81 -3.86 -6.37
C LEU A 143 2.58 -4.02 -7.68
N LEU A 144 2.74 -5.26 -8.14
CA LEU A 144 3.41 -5.58 -9.41
C LEU A 144 2.62 -5.07 -10.61
N VAL A 145 1.30 -5.25 -10.60
CA VAL A 145 0.41 -4.71 -11.63
C VAL A 145 0.49 -3.19 -11.63
N PHE A 146 0.45 -2.55 -10.47
CA PHE A 146 0.58 -1.11 -10.34
C PHE A 146 1.91 -0.57 -10.89
N ASP A 147 3.04 -1.20 -10.54
CA ASP A 147 4.36 -0.85 -11.09
C ASP A 147 4.38 -0.96 -12.62
N ALA A 148 3.78 -2.03 -13.16
CA ALA A 148 3.69 -2.26 -14.60
C ALA A 148 2.78 -1.24 -15.32
N MET A 149 1.70 -0.78 -14.67
CA MET A 149 0.80 0.24 -15.24
C MET A 149 1.46 1.62 -15.30
N ILE A 150 2.14 2.04 -14.23
CA ILE A 150 2.76 3.37 -14.18
C ILE A 150 3.96 3.47 -15.12
N HIS A 151 4.76 2.42 -15.21
CA HIS A 151 6.05 2.48 -15.93
C HIS A 151 6.00 1.83 -17.31
N GLY A 152 4.83 1.44 -17.80
CA GLY A 152 4.66 0.91 -19.15
C GLY A 152 5.27 -0.49 -19.34
N GLY A 153 4.49 -1.52 -19.01
CA GLY A 153 4.36 -2.70 -19.88
C GLY A 153 5.59 -3.60 -20.12
N THR A 154 6.53 -3.74 -19.19
CA THR A 154 7.58 -4.78 -19.25
C THR A 154 7.24 -6.02 -18.41
N LEU A 155 6.02 -6.52 -18.55
CA LEU A 155 5.69 -7.92 -18.19
C LEU A 155 5.94 -8.90 -19.36
N ALA A 156 6.27 -8.39 -20.55
CA ALA A 156 6.34 -9.17 -21.79
C ALA A 156 7.75 -9.53 -22.29
N SER A 157 8.84 -9.08 -21.66
CA SER A 157 10.18 -9.56 -22.04
C SER A 157 10.54 -10.81 -21.24
N ALA A 158 9.90 -11.93 -21.60
CA ALA A 158 10.45 -13.25 -21.28
C ALA A 158 11.85 -13.37 -21.93
N PRO A 159 12.83 -13.99 -21.26
CA PRO A 159 14.14 -14.20 -21.87
C PRO A 159 13.99 -15.15 -23.06
N SER A 160 14.25 -14.65 -24.27
CA SER A 160 14.57 -15.50 -25.40
C SER A 160 15.98 -16.06 -25.18
N HIS A 161 16.02 -17.35 -24.84
CA HIS A 161 17.14 -18.30 -24.88
C HIS A 161 18.58 -17.78 -24.73
#